data_AF-A0A9W4XPL0-F1
#
_entry.id   AF-A0A9W4XPL0-F1
#
_cell.length_a   1.000
_cell.length_b   1.000
_cell.length_c   1.000
_cell.angle_alpha   90.00
_cell.angle_beta   90.00
_cell.angle_gamma   90.00
#
_symmetry.space_group_name_H-M   'P 1'
#
loop_
_entity.id
_entity.type
_entity.pdbx_description
1 polymer ?
#
loop_
_entity_poly.entity_id
_entity_poly.type
_entity_poly.pdbx_seq_one_letter_code
_entity_poly.pdbx_strand_id
1 'polypeptide(L)'
;MLYAICADWLIACDYVKARLGWIEWDLEMPHRFRSKGDSIDNSLSRLHTWRRVLPVYREMVTETLEQSLPAAGRLTSSPELSTEPGLDDVRRDFQRVLNALDELLSRVDRSTAVVMAEITIEDSRRQMQENHNLARLAWLATTFLPLSYITGLFSMQNDIADIRKTFG
;
A
#
# COMPACT_ATOMS: atom_id res chain seq x y z
N MET A 1 7.68 16.00 -33.75
CA MET A 1 7.10 14.74 -33.23
C MET A 1 7.80 14.27 -31.97
N LEU A 2 9.13 14.12 -31.92
CA LEU A 2 9.87 13.73 -30.69
C LEU A 2 9.64 14.64 -29.48
N TYR A 3 9.61 15.97 -29.68
CA TYR A 3 9.28 16.91 -28.60
C TYR A 3 7.86 16.74 -28.04
N ALA A 4 6.89 16.34 -28.87
CA ALA A 4 5.52 16.10 -28.41
C ALA A 4 5.46 14.84 -27.54
N ILE A 5 6.16 13.77 -27.93
CA ILE A 5 6.28 12.55 -27.14
C ILE A 5 6.95 12.85 -25.80
N CYS A 6 8.00 13.68 -25.79
CA CYS A 6 8.65 14.10 -24.54
C CYS A 6 7.70 14.91 -23.64
N ALA A 7 6.92 15.83 -24.22
CA ALA A 7 5.90 16.58 -23.48
C ALA A 7 4.83 15.66 -22.88
N ASP A 8 4.37 14.65 -23.61
CA ASP A 8 3.41 13.66 -23.10
C ASP A 8 3.98 12.87 -21.91
N TRP A 9 5.26 12.51 -21.96
CA TRP A 9 5.94 11.87 -20.82
C TRP A 9 6.07 12.77 -19.60
N LEU A 10 6.33 14.07 -19.80
CA LEU A 10 6.36 15.04 -18.70
C LEU A 10 4.97 15.19 -18.06
N ILE A 11 3.92 15.26 -18.87
CA ILE A 11 2.54 15.29 -18.39
C ILE A 11 2.21 14.02 -17.59
N ALA A 12 2.64 12.85 -18.08
CA ALA A 12 2.48 11.59 -17.35
C ALA A 12 3.20 11.62 -16.00
N CYS A 13 4.44 12.12 -15.95
CA CYS A 13 5.19 12.26 -14.70
C CYS A 13 4.48 13.20 -13.72
N ASP A 14 3.99 14.35 -14.17
CA ASP A 14 3.26 15.31 -13.34
C ASP A 14 1.95 14.73 -12.81
N TYR A 15 1.24 13.98 -13.64
CA TYR A 15 0.03 13.27 -13.22
C TYR A 15 0.32 12.27 -12.10
N VAL A 16 1.35 11.43 -12.27
CA VAL A 16 1.76 10.47 -11.23
C VAL A 16 2.18 11.20 -9.96
N LYS A 17 2.97 12.28 -10.09
CA LYS A 17 3.43 13.10 -8.97
C LYS A 17 2.27 13.68 -8.16
N ALA A 18 1.27 14.24 -8.84
CA ALA A 18 0.08 14.78 -8.19
C ALA A 18 -0.74 13.67 -7.50
N ARG A 19 -0.89 12.53 -8.18
CA ARG A 19 -1.65 11.39 -7.65
C ARG A 19 -0.99 10.77 -6.42
N LEU A 20 0.35 10.72 -6.40
CA LEU A 20 1.12 10.25 -5.26
C LEU A 20 1.06 11.25 -4.10
N GLY A 21 1.15 12.55 -4.39
CA GLY A 21 0.96 13.60 -3.39
C GLY A 21 -0.40 13.54 -2.70
N TRP A 22 -1.46 13.16 -3.43
CA TRP A 22 -2.78 12.94 -2.82
C TRP A 22 -2.80 11.75 -1.85
N ILE A 23 -2.07 10.67 -2.17
CA ILE A 23 -1.97 9.49 -1.30
C ILE A 23 -1.15 9.83 -0.04
N GLU A 24 -0.05 10.55 -0.21
CA GLU A 24 0.78 11.01 0.92
C GLU A 24 -0.01 11.94 1.84
N TRP A 25 -0.80 12.86 1.29
CA TRP A 25 -1.68 13.72 2.08
C TRP A 25 -2.72 12.93 2.89
N ASP A 26 -3.31 11.90 2.29
CA ASP A 26 -4.25 11.02 3.00
C ASP A 26 -3.55 10.27 4.15
N LEU A 27 -2.28 9.91 3.95
CA LEU A 27 -1.44 9.23 4.94
C LEU A 27 -0.99 10.14 6.09
N GLU A 28 -0.77 11.44 5.83
CA GLU A 28 -0.45 12.46 6.84
C GLU A 28 -1.61 12.70 7.83
N MET A 29 -2.82 12.19 7.55
CA MET A 29 -3.97 12.24 8.46
C MET A 29 -4.28 10.87 9.09
N PRO A 30 -3.40 10.35 9.96
CA PRO A 30 -3.47 8.97 10.44
C PRO A 30 -4.76 8.67 11.21
N HIS A 31 -5.35 9.64 11.91
CA HIS A 31 -6.63 9.43 12.62
C HIS A 31 -7.80 9.18 11.67
N ARG A 32 -7.82 9.85 10.50
CA ARG A 32 -8.88 9.68 9.49
C ARG A 32 -8.64 8.42 8.67
N PHE A 33 -7.38 8.17 8.32
CA PHE A 33 -6.89 7.00 7.61
C PHE A 33 -7.19 5.69 8.36
N ARG A 34 -6.91 5.64 9.67
CA ARG A 34 -7.19 4.46 10.52
C ARG A 34 -8.68 4.20 10.76
N SER A 35 -9.52 5.23 10.69
CA SER A 35 -10.97 5.08 10.95
C SER A 35 -11.73 4.38 9.81
N LYS A 36 -11.16 4.33 8.60
CA LYS A 36 -11.77 3.76 7.41
C LYS A 36 -10.82 2.75 6.78
N GLY A 37 -10.93 1.47 7.15
CA GLY A 37 -10.10 0.39 6.56
C GLY A 37 -10.10 0.42 5.02
N ASP A 38 -11.26 0.69 4.41
CA ASP A 38 -11.42 0.82 2.96
C ASP A 38 -10.52 1.89 2.30
N SER A 39 -10.15 2.98 3.01
CA SER A 39 -9.24 4.00 2.43
C SER A 39 -7.81 3.50 2.36
N ILE A 40 -7.40 2.66 3.32
CA ILE A 40 -6.07 2.05 3.35
C ILE A 40 -5.93 1.05 2.19
N ASP A 41 -6.92 0.17 2.03
CA ASP A 41 -6.93 -0.84 0.96
C ASP A 41 -6.95 -0.19 -0.42
N ASN A 42 -7.73 0.87 -0.60
CA ASN A 42 -7.77 1.63 -1.85
C ASN A 42 -6.42 2.29 -2.15
N SER A 43 -5.82 2.97 -1.17
CA SER A 43 -4.50 3.60 -1.32
C SER A 43 -3.40 2.58 -1.62
N LEU A 44 -3.40 1.41 -0.97
CA LEU A 44 -2.50 0.30 -1.29
C LEU A 44 -2.65 -0.21 -2.72
N SER A 45 -3.89 -0.47 -3.15
CA SER A 45 -4.16 -0.98 -4.50
C SER A 45 -3.61 -0.03 -5.58
N ARG A 46 -3.76 1.28 -5.34
CA ARG A 46 -3.25 2.33 -6.22
C ARG A 46 -1.74 2.44 -6.18
N LEU A 47 -1.11 2.38 -5.00
CA LEU A 47 0.35 2.34 -4.87
C LEU A 47 0.95 1.14 -5.60
N HIS A 48 0.36 -0.05 -5.45
CA HIS A 48 0.80 -1.25 -6.17
C HIS A 48 0.69 -1.12 -7.68
N THR A 49 -0.36 -0.45 -8.16
CA THR A 49 -0.52 -0.16 -9.59
C THR A 49 0.64 0.69 -10.09
N TRP A 50 0.96 1.81 -9.41
CA TRP A 50 2.07 2.67 -9.80
C TRP A 50 3.44 2.00 -9.66
N ARG A 51 3.64 1.20 -8.60
CA ARG A 51 4.85 0.39 -8.41
C ARG A 51 5.10 -0.59 -9.55
N ARG A 52 4.02 -1.10 -10.15
CA ARG A 52 4.11 -2.02 -11.31
C ARG A 52 4.27 -1.28 -12.64
N VAL A 53 3.64 -0.10 -12.79
CA VAL A 53 3.60 0.64 -14.06
C VAL A 53 4.84 1.52 -14.27
N LEU A 54 5.35 2.17 -13.23
CA LEU A 54 6.51 3.07 -13.34
C LEU A 54 7.80 2.39 -13.88
N PRO A 55 8.14 1.14 -13.51
CA PRO A 55 9.29 0.45 -14.10
C PRO A 55 9.15 0.25 -15.61
N VAL A 56 7.93 -0.01 -16.09
CA VAL A 56 7.66 -0.17 -17.52
C VAL A 56 7.83 1.17 -18.24
N TYR A 57 7.35 2.28 -17.67
CA TYR A 57 7.58 3.61 -18.23
C TYR A 57 9.06 3.97 -18.30
N ARG A 58 9.83 3.63 -17.25
CA ARG A 58 11.28 3.80 -17.22
C ARG A 58 11.96 3.02 -18.32
N GLU A 59 11.58 1.76 -18.52
CA GLU A 59 12.12 0.90 -19.57
C GLU A 59 11.83 1.47 -20.97
N MET A 60 10.58 1.88 -21.23
CA MET A 60 10.20 2.50 -22.51
C MET A 60 10.99 3.78 -22.81
N VAL A 61 11.16 4.65 -21.82
CA VAL A 61 11.94 5.89 -21.98
C VAL A 61 13.42 5.58 -22.20
N THR A 62 13.96 4.56 -21.52
CA THR A 62 15.34 4.10 -21.70
C THR A 62 15.56 3.56 -23.11
N GLU A 63 14.66 2.70 -23.59
CA GLU A 63 14.70 2.15 -24.95
C GLU A 63 14.61 3.27 -26.01
N THR A 64 13.75 4.27 -25.78
CA THR A 64 13.63 5.43 -26.66
C THR A 64 14.94 6.22 -26.75
N LEU A 65 15.64 6.37 -25.61
CA LEU A 65 16.89 7.11 -25.52
C LEU A 65 18.07 6.37 -26.16
N GLU A 66 18.15 5.05 -25.95
CA GLU A 66 19.26 4.21 -26.41
C GLU A 66 19.13 3.77 -27.86
N GLN A 67 17.89 3.53 -28.35
CA GLN A 67 17.66 2.91 -29.65
C GLN A 67 16.97 3.87 -30.62
N SER A 68 15.85 4.47 -30.22
CA SER A 68 15.04 5.29 -31.13
C SER A 68 15.67 6.63 -31.46
N LEU A 69 16.27 7.32 -30.49
CA LEU A 69 16.94 8.61 -30.73
C LEU A 69 18.15 8.49 -31.68
N PRO A 70 19.07 7.53 -31.49
CA PRO A 70 20.20 7.35 -32.41
C PRO A 70 19.76 6.89 -33.80
N ALA A 71 18.72 6.06 -33.89
CA ALA A 71 18.12 5.66 -35.17
C ALA A 71 17.49 6.87 -35.88
N ALA A 72 16.77 7.73 -35.16
CA ALA A 72 16.23 8.97 -35.70
C ALA A 72 17.33 9.90 -36.23
N GLY A 73 18.40 10.10 -35.45
CA GLY A 73 19.56 10.90 -35.88
C GLY A 73 20.21 10.41 -37.17
N ARG A 74 20.35 9.08 -37.34
CA ARG A 74 20.89 8.48 -38.58
C ARG A 74 19.97 8.65 -39.79
N LEU A 75 18.66 8.68 -39.56
CA LEU A 75 17.66 8.85 -40.62
C LEU A 75 17.46 10.32 -41.00
N THR A 76 17.74 11.24 -40.06
CA THR A 76 17.63 12.70 -40.27
C THR A 76 18.95 13.34 -40.70
N SER A 77 20.09 12.67 -40.52
CA SER A 77 21.40 13.13 -40.99
C SER A 77 21.47 13.09 -42.52
N SER A 78 20.93 14.11 -43.17
CA SER A 78 21.22 14.45 -44.56
C SER A 78 22.55 15.22 -44.60
N PRO A 79 23.48 14.92 -45.53
CA PRO A 79 24.84 15.46 -45.49
C PRO A 79 24.97 16.97 -45.75
N GLU A 80 23.88 17.69 -46.05
CA GLU A 80 23.95 19.07 -46.53
C GLU A 80 23.67 20.17 -45.49
N LEU A 81 23.25 19.87 -44.26
CA LEU A 81 23.03 20.94 -43.27
C LEU A 81 23.40 20.51 -41.85
N SER A 82 24.57 20.96 -41.42
CA SER A 82 25.07 20.91 -40.04
C SER A 82 24.19 21.78 -39.13
N THR A 83 23.09 21.21 -38.65
CA THR A 83 22.30 21.77 -37.55
C THR A 83 21.74 20.62 -36.71
N GLU A 84 22.60 20.05 -35.85
CA GLU A 84 22.24 19.03 -34.86
C GLU A 84 22.05 19.55 -33.39
N PRO A 85 21.83 20.85 -33.07
CA PRO A 85 21.61 21.25 -31.66
C PRO A 85 20.27 20.73 -31.12
N GLY A 86 19.25 20.54 -31.97
CA GLY A 86 17.93 20.12 -31.54
C GLY A 86 17.86 18.67 -31.04
N LEU A 87 18.62 17.74 -31.62
CA LEU A 87 18.59 16.33 -31.21
C LEU A 87 19.26 16.13 -29.83
N ASP A 88 20.34 16.86 -29.56
CA ASP A 88 20.99 16.85 -28.26
C ASP A 88 20.10 17.45 -27.16
N ASP A 89 19.32 18.48 -27.47
CA ASP A 89 18.34 19.05 -26.54
C ASP A 89 17.21 18.05 -26.22
N VAL A 90 16.67 17.36 -27.24
CA VAL A 90 15.70 16.28 -27.05
C VAL A 90 16.27 15.18 -26.16
N ARG A 91 17.52 14.77 -26.39
CA ARG A 91 18.19 13.76 -25.55
C ARG A 91 18.25 14.19 -24.09
N ARG A 92 18.63 15.45 -23.82
CA ARG A 92 18.65 16.00 -22.45
C ARG A 92 17.27 16.01 -21.80
N ASP A 93 16.22 16.31 -22.56
CA ASP A 93 14.86 16.31 -22.04
C ASP A 93 14.37 14.89 -21.70
N PHE A 94 14.67 13.88 -22.52
CA PHE A 94 14.40 12.48 -22.16
C PHE A 94 15.22 12.02 -20.95
N GLN A 95 16.46 12.50 -20.76
CA GLN A 95 17.22 12.24 -19.53
C GLN A 95 16.55 12.85 -18.30
N ARG A 96 15.96 14.05 -18.41
CA ARG A 96 15.19 14.67 -17.33
C ARG A 96 13.96 13.85 -16.98
N VAL A 97 13.24 13.34 -17.98
CA VAL A 97 12.09 12.45 -17.79
C VAL A 97 12.54 11.16 -17.07
N LEU A 98 13.64 10.56 -17.49
CA LEU A 98 14.17 9.35 -16.86
C LEU A 98 14.49 9.57 -15.37
N ASN A 99 15.18 10.68 -15.05
CA ASN A 99 15.45 11.05 -13.67
C ASN A 99 14.18 11.31 -12.86
N ALA A 100 13.14 11.91 -13.46
CA ALA A 100 11.86 12.12 -12.82
C ALA A 100 11.15 10.79 -12.51
N LEU A 101 11.22 9.81 -13.43
CA LEU A 101 10.68 8.47 -13.21
C LEU A 101 11.42 7.72 -12.09
N ASP A 102 12.74 7.84 -11.99
CA ASP A 102 13.53 7.24 -10.90
C ASP A 102 13.19 7.85 -9.52
N GLU A 103 12.97 9.16 -9.46
CA GLU A 103 12.48 9.80 -8.22
C GLU A 103 11.07 9.34 -7.87
N LEU A 104 10.17 9.22 -8.87
CA LEU A 104 8.81 8.73 -8.66
C LEU A 104 8.79 7.28 -8.16
N LEU A 105 9.65 6.41 -8.69
CA LEU A 105 9.83 5.04 -8.20
C LEU A 105 10.23 5.05 -6.72
N SER A 106 11.29 5.79 -6.39
CA SER A 106 11.80 5.92 -5.02
C SER A 106 10.74 6.49 -4.08
N ARG A 107 9.90 7.41 -4.55
CA ARG A 107 8.81 8.01 -3.78
C ARG A 107 7.63 7.04 -3.57
N VAL A 108 7.28 6.23 -4.56
CA VAL A 108 6.27 5.16 -4.43
C VAL A 108 6.72 4.11 -3.41
N ASP A 109 7.99 3.70 -3.43
CA ASP A 109 8.52 2.73 -2.48
C ASP A 109 8.51 3.27 -1.04
N ARG A 110 8.93 4.53 -0.86
CA ARG A 110 8.82 5.22 0.44
C ARG A 110 7.37 5.30 0.92
N SER A 111 6.43 5.71 0.06
CA SER A 111 5.00 5.78 0.40
C SER A 111 4.44 4.41 0.80
N THR A 112 4.82 3.36 0.06
CA THR A 112 4.41 1.98 0.36
C THR A 112 4.92 1.54 1.73
N ALA A 113 6.17 1.83 2.07
CA ALA A 113 6.74 1.50 3.37
C ALA A 113 5.98 2.18 4.53
N VAL A 114 5.60 3.46 4.36
CA VAL A 114 4.84 4.19 5.38
C VAL A 114 3.42 3.60 5.54
N VAL A 115 2.73 3.26 4.45
CA VAL A 115 1.40 2.62 4.53
C VAL A 115 1.48 1.27 5.24
N MET A 116 2.49 0.45 4.93
CA MET A 116 2.69 -0.84 5.60
C MET A 116 2.99 -0.69 7.10
N ALA A 117 3.75 0.34 7.47
CA ALA A 117 4.00 0.65 8.88
C ALA A 117 2.70 1.02 9.61
N GLU A 118 1.85 1.84 8.99
CA GLU A 118 0.54 2.22 9.55
C GLU A 118 -0.39 1.00 9.73
N ILE A 119 -0.44 0.09 8.75
CA ILE A 119 -1.21 -1.16 8.87
C ILE A 119 -0.71 -1.99 10.06
N THR A 120 0.61 -2.15 10.17
CA THR A 120 1.22 -2.92 11.27
C THR A 120 0.89 -2.33 12.64
N ILE A 121 0.88 -0.99 12.76
CA ILE A 121 0.51 -0.29 14.00
C ILE A 121 -0.97 -0.51 14.33
N GLU A 122 -1.86 -0.39 13.35
CA GLU A 122 -3.29 -0.59 13.54
C GLU A 122 -3.63 -2.04 13.92
N ASP A 123 -3.03 -3.02 13.24
CA ASP A 123 -3.19 -4.44 13.56
C ASP A 123 -2.69 -4.76 14.98
N SER A 124 -1.53 -4.22 15.38
CA SER A 124 -1.01 -4.38 16.74
C SER A 124 -1.97 -3.84 17.79
N ARG A 125 -2.56 -2.67 17.54
CA ARG A 125 -3.54 -2.05 18.44
C ARG A 125 -4.82 -2.89 18.55
N ARG A 126 -5.33 -3.39 17.42
CA ARG A 126 -6.52 -4.27 17.40
C ARG A 126 -6.26 -5.56 18.17
N GLN A 127 -5.13 -6.21 17.92
CA GLN A 127 -4.74 -7.42 18.65
C GLN A 127 -4.62 -7.17 20.15
N MET A 128 -4.10 -6.01 20.58
CA MET A 128 -4.03 -5.66 22.00
C MET A 128 -5.42 -5.50 22.64
N GLN A 129 -6.36 -4.89 21.92
CA GLN A 129 -7.75 -4.75 22.37
C GLN A 129 -8.47 -6.10 22.45
N GLU A 130 -8.30 -6.95 21.43
CA GLU A 130 -8.84 -8.30 21.42
C GLU A 130 -8.27 -9.15 22.56
N ASN A 131 -6.96 -9.09 22.79
CA ASN A 131 -6.31 -9.79 23.89
C ASN A 131 -6.84 -9.33 25.26
N HIS A 132 -7.06 -8.02 25.44
CA HIS A 132 -7.66 -7.51 26.67
C HIS A 132 -9.09 -8.05 26.89
N ASN A 133 -9.90 -8.07 25.82
CA ASN A 133 -11.25 -8.61 25.87
C ASN A 133 -11.25 -10.12 26.19
N LEU A 134 -10.36 -10.89 25.56
CA LEU A 134 -10.17 -12.32 25.83
C LEU A 134 -9.70 -12.56 27.27
N ALA A 135 -8.75 -11.77 27.77
CA ALA A 135 -8.28 -11.87 29.15
C ALA A 135 -9.43 -11.66 30.16
N ARG A 136 -10.30 -10.68 29.89
CA ARG A 136 -11.49 -10.43 30.74
C ARG A 136 -12.47 -11.61 30.69
N LEU A 137 -12.73 -12.16 29.51
CA LEU A 137 -13.58 -13.34 29.34
C LEU A 137 -13.00 -14.57 30.03
N ALA A 138 -11.70 -14.83 29.89
CA ALA A 138 -11.01 -15.93 30.54
C ALA A 138 -11.05 -15.80 32.07
N TRP A 139 -10.88 -14.59 32.60
CA TRP A 139 -11.00 -14.33 34.04
C TRP A 139 -12.42 -14.62 34.55
N LEU A 140 -13.45 -14.18 33.83
CA LEU A 140 -14.85 -14.52 34.14
C LEU A 140 -15.09 -16.03 34.07
N ALA A 141 -14.60 -16.72 33.04
CA ALA A 141 -14.74 -18.17 32.92
C ALA A 141 -14.07 -18.90 34.10
N THR A 142 -12.86 -18.47 34.49
CA THR A 142 -12.07 -19.10 35.57
C THR A 142 -12.76 -18.97 36.93
N THR A 143 -13.48 -17.88 37.17
CA THR A 143 -14.23 -17.65 38.40
C THR A 143 -15.58 -18.39 38.39
N PHE A 144 -16.35 -18.29 37.30
CA PHE A 144 -17.72 -18.81 37.25
C PHE A 144 -17.80 -20.31 36.93
N LEU A 145 -16.87 -20.91 36.18
CA LEU A 145 -16.92 -22.33 35.84
C LEU A 145 -16.85 -23.23 37.08
N PRO A 146 -15.90 -23.04 38.03
CA PRO A 146 -15.85 -23.85 39.25
C PRO A 146 -17.07 -23.65 40.15
N LEU A 147 -17.53 -22.39 40.30
CA LEU A 147 -18.72 -22.06 41.10
C LEU A 147 -19.99 -22.71 40.53
N SER A 148 -20.15 -22.68 39.21
CA SER A 148 -21.27 -23.32 38.52
C SER A 148 -21.22 -24.84 38.67
N TYR A 149 -20.03 -25.43 38.63
CA TYR A 149 -19.85 -26.87 38.87
C TYR A 149 -20.25 -27.29 40.28
N ILE A 150 -19.79 -26.55 41.31
CA ILE A 150 -20.16 -26.81 42.72
C ILE A 150 -21.67 -26.69 42.91
N THR A 151 -22.29 -25.66 42.33
CA THR A 151 -23.74 -25.45 42.41
C THR A 151 -24.50 -26.59 41.73
N GLY A 152 -24.05 -27.04 40.56
CA GLY A 152 -24.61 -28.19 39.86
C GLY A 152 -24.54 -29.48 40.68
N LEU A 153 -23.38 -29.76 41.30
CA LEU A 153 -23.21 -30.93 42.18
C LEU A 153 -24.17 -30.90 43.37
N PHE A 154 -24.27 -29.77 44.08
CA PHE A 154 -25.17 -29.65 45.22
C PHE A 154 -26.64 -29.70 44.82
N SER A 155 -27.01 -29.14 43.67
CA SER A 155 -28.38 -29.23 43.15
C SER A 155 -28.78 -30.68 42.85
N MET A 156 -27.89 -31.46 42.23
CA MET A 156 -28.15 -32.88 41.94
C MET A 156 -28.18 -33.75 43.19
N GLN A 157 -27.41 -33.41 44.23
CA GLN A 157 -27.34 -34.21 45.45
C GLN A 157 -28.64 -34.16 46.26
N ASN A 158 -29.38 -33.04 46.22
CA ASN A 158 -30.69 -32.92 46.85
C ASN A 158 -31.74 -33.84 46.20
N ASP A 159 -31.76 -33.95 44.87
CA ASP A 159 -32.67 -34.86 44.15
C ASP A 159 -32.42 -36.34 44.52
N ILE A 160 -31.16 -36.75 44.64
CA ILE A 160 -30.80 -38.14 45.01
C ILE A 160 -31.21 -38.46 46.46
N ALA A 161 -31.08 -37.48 47.36
CA ALA A 161 -31.46 -37.65 48.76
C ALA A 161 -32.98 -37.84 48.95
N ASP A 162 -33.80 -37.18 48.13
CA ASP A 162 -35.26 -37.32 48.16
C ASP A 162 -35.74 -38.64 47.51
N ILE A 163 -35.06 -39.13 46.47
CA ILE A 163 -35.32 -40.47 45.91
C ILE A 163 -35.06 -41.56 46.97
N ARG A 164 -33.99 -41.43 47.76
CA ARG A 164 -33.67 -42.41 48.82
C ARG A 164 -34.74 -42.50 49.91
N LYS A 165 -35.42 -41.40 50.24
CA LYS A 165 -36.51 -41.39 51.24
C LYS A 165 -37.79 -42.04 50.76
N THR A 166 -37.99 -42.17 49.45
CA THR A 166 -39.20 -42.77 48.87
C THR A 166 -39.10 -44.31 48.79
N PHE A 167 -37.89 -44.87 48.90
CA PHE A 167 -37.63 -46.32 48.86
C PHE A 167 -37.06 -46.89 50.17
N GLY A 168 -37.19 -46.17 51.29
CA GLY A 168 -36.78 -46.60 52.63
C GLY A 168 -37.96 -46.95 53.53
#